data_AF-A0A927L3Z4-F1
#
_entry.id   AF-A0A927L3Z4-F1
#
_cell.length_a   1.000
_cell.length_b   1.000
_cell.length_c   1.000
_cell.angle_alpha   90.00
_cell.angle_beta   90.00
_cell.angle_gamma   90.00
#
_symmetry.space_group_name_H-M   'P 1'
#
loop_
_entity.id
_entity.type
_entity.pdbx_description
1 polymer ?
#
loop_
_entity_poly.entity_id
_entity_poly.type
_entity_poly.pdbx_seq_one_letter_code
_entity_poly.pdbx_strand_id
1 'polypeptide(L)' 'MQERTDQPAGQPTPTHDPRTCQPCATLRHPAQAQAGRALAKHLAEHPLPRQAAAQ' A
#
# COMPACT_ATOMS: atom_id res chain seq x y z
N MET A 1 -18.89 21.13 -13.14
CA MET A 1 -18.04 19.92 -13.10
C MET A 1 -16.62 20.42 -12.99
N GLN A 2 -15.97 20.23 -11.83
CA GLN A 2 -14.63 20.79 -11.61
C GLN A 2 -13.61 19.81 -12.17
N GLU A 3 -12.97 20.23 -13.26
CA GLU A 3 -11.91 19.51 -13.94
C GLU A 3 -10.69 19.43 -13.01
N ARG A 4 -10.32 18.21 -12.63
CA ARG A 4 -9.19 17.93 -11.73
C ARG A 4 -7.87 18.17 -12.48
N THR A 5 -7.36 19.39 -12.43
CA THR A 5 -6.07 19.81 -13.05
C THR A 5 -4.82 19.44 -12.25
N ASP A 6 -4.88 18.41 -11.39
CA ASP A 6 -3.73 17.90 -10.64
C ASP A 6 -3.29 16.55 -11.22
N GLN A 7 -2.82 16.54 -12.45
CA GLN A 7 -2.06 15.40 -12.95
C GLN A 7 -0.82 15.96 -13.64
N PRO A 8 0.37 15.86 -13.02
CA PRO A 8 1.60 16.29 -13.66
C PRO A 8 1.80 15.45 -14.92
N ALA A 9 1.54 16.05 -16.07
CA ALA A 9 1.78 15.46 -17.37
C ALA A 9 3.28 15.22 -17.52
N GLY A 10 3.68 13.97 -17.73
CA GLY A 10 5.01 13.63 -18.24
C GLY A 10 6.02 13.04 -17.25
N GLN A 11 5.62 12.56 -16.07
CA GLN A 11 6.52 11.66 -15.33
C GLN A 11 6.45 10.28 -15.99
N PRO A 12 7.59 9.67 -16.43
CA PRO A 12 7.57 8.28 -16.85
C PRO A 12 7.07 7.47 -15.65
N THR A 13 5.88 6.88 -15.78
CA THR A 13 5.42 5.93 -14.77
C THR A 13 6.50 4.87 -14.67
N PRO A 14 7.19 4.71 -13.52
CA PRO A 14 8.23 3.71 -13.40
C PRO A 14 7.62 2.40 -13.87
N THR A 15 8.22 1.76 -14.87
CA THR A 15 7.72 0.48 -15.36
C THR A 15 7.83 -0.47 -14.19
N HIS A 16 6.68 -0.72 -13.57
CA HIS A 16 6.60 -1.50 -12.36
C HIS A 16 6.86 -2.96 -12.74
N ASP A 17 8.13 -3.37 -12.66
CA ASP A 17 8.51 -4.76 -12.81
C ASP A 17 8.19 -5.48 -11.49
N PRO A 18 7.23 -6.41 -11.49
CA PRO A 18 6.81 -7.01 -10.25
C PRO A 18 7.85 -8.01 -9.70
N ARG A 19 8.92 -8.38 -10.45
CA ARG A 19 10.07 -9.17 -9.96
C ARG A 19 11.07 -8.33 -9.19
N THR A 20 11.22 -7.05 -9.49
CA THR A 20 12.11 -6.13 -8.75
C THR A 20 11.37 -5.32 -7.68
N CYS A 21 10.04 -5.24 -7.76
CA CYS A 21 9.21 -4.63 -6.74
C CYS A 21 9.21 -5.44 -5.44
N GLN A 22 9.87 -4.94 -4.40
CA GLN A 22 9.87 -5.51 -3.04
C GLN A 22 8.45 -5.78 -2.49
N PRO A 23 7.49 -4.82 -2.50
CA PRO A 23 6.15 -5.11 -2.00
C PRO A 23 5.45 -6.21 -2.82
N CYS A 24 5.74 -6.30 -4.11
CA CYS A 24 5.22 -7.34 -4.98
C CYS A 24 5.88 -8.70 -4.71
N ALA A 25 7.17 -8.70 -4.39
CA ALA A 25 7.88 -9.90 -3.94
C ALA A 25 7.29 -10.41 -2.62
N THR A 26 6.99 -9.54 -1.65
CA THR A 26 6.27 -9.90 -0.43
C THR A 26 4.89 -10.48 -0.72
N LEU A 27 4.14 -9.88 -1.65
CA LEU A 27 2.82 -10.39 -2.06
C LEU A 27 2.87 -11.70 -2.85
N ARG A 28 4.00 -11.99 -3.50
CA ARG A 28 4.25 -13.26 -4.22
C ARG A 28 4.64 -14.40 -3.28
N HIS A 29 5.22 -14.09 -2.11
CA HIS A 29 5.53 -15.12 -1.12
C HIS A 29 4.24 -15.52 -0.38
N PRO A 30 3.72 -16.75 -0.56
CA PRO A 30 2.40 -17.13 -0.06
C PRO A 30 2.28 -17.00 1.46
N ALA A 31 3.35 -17.32 2.21
CA ALA A 31 3.40 -17.16 3.66
C ALA A 31 3.31 -15.70 4.12
N GLN A 32 4.02 -14.78 3.44
CA GLN A 32 3.98 -13.34 3.78
C GLN A 32 2.65 -12.71 3.35
N ALA A 33 2.10 -13.12 2.21
CA ALA A 33 0.77 -12.68 1.77
C ALA A 33 -0.32 -13.14 2.74
N GLN A 34 -0.21 -14.34 3.31
CA GLN A 34 -1.13 -14.82 4.36
C GLN A 34 -0.99 -14.03 5.65
N ALA A 35 0.25 -13.76 6.10
CA ALA A 35 0.50 -12.93 7.28
C ALA A 35 -0.06 -11.51 7.11
N GLY A 36 0.14 -10.89 5.94
CA GLY A 36 -0.41 -9.57 5.63
C GLY A 36 -1.94 -9.54 5.62
N ARG A 37 -2.58 -10.57 5.05
CA ARG A 37 -4.06 -10.70 5.09
C ARG A 37 -4.59 -10.92 6.50
N ALA A 38 -3.91 -11.73 7.31
CA ALA A 38 -4.28 -11.96 8.71
C ALA A 38 -4.14 -10.67 9.53
N LEU A 39 -3.03 -9.93 9.35
CA LEU A 39 -2.83 -8.64 9.99
C LEU A 39 -3.90 -7.63 9.58
N ALA A 40 -4.24 -7.55 8.30
CA ALA A 40 -5.29 -6.65 7.82
C ALA A 40 -6.66 -6.96 8.46
N LYS A 41 -7.01 -8.24 8.59
CA LYS A 41 -8.24 -8.65 9.31
C LYS A 41 -8.17 -8.27 10.79
N HIS A 42 -7.06 -8.58 11.45
CA HIS A 42 -6.86 -8.24 12.86
C HIS A 42 -7.00 -6.73 13.10
N LEU A 43 -6.44 -5.89 12.22
CA LEU A 43 -6.53 -4.43 12.34
C LEU A 43 -7.93 -3.87 12.02
N ALA A 44 -8.75 -4.60 11.26
CA ALA A 44 -10.14 -4.23 11.03
C ALA A 44 -11.01 -4.48 12.27
N GLU A 45 -10.72 -5.55 13.01
CA GLU A 45 -11.41 -5.90 14.27
C GLU A 45 -10.84 -5.15 15.48
N HIS A 46 -9.53 -4.88 15.46
CA HIS A 46 -8.75 -4.24 16.51
C HIS A 46 -7.94 -3.08 15.90
N PRO A 47 -8.60 -1.94 15.61
CA PRO A 47 -7.90 -0.78 15.07
C PRO A 47 -6.81 -0.33 16.05
N LEU A 48 -5.65 0.03 15.51
CA LEU A 48 -4.58 0.59 16.33
C LEU A 48 -5.12 1.83 17.04
N PRO A 49 -4.81 2.00 18.34
CA PRO A 49 -5.13 3.24 19.03
C PRO A 49 -4.53 4.38 18.22
N ARG A 50 -5.35 5.40 17.91
CA ARG A 50 -4.84 6.62 17.28
C ARG A 50 -3.79 7.17 18.22
N GLN A 51 -2.52 6.95 17.90
CA GLN A 51 -1.44 7.68 18.53
C GLN A 51 -1.76 9.14 18.21
N ALA A 52 -2.16 9.89 19.24
CA ALA A 52 -2.19 11.33 19.12
C ALA A 52 -0.77 11.70 18.67
N ALA A 53 -0.64 12.20 17.45
CA ALA A 53 0.60 12.78 17.01
C ALA A 53 0.97 13.80 18.08
N ALA A 54 2.09 13.56 18.78
CA ALA A 54 2.68 14.61 19.59
C ALA A 54 2.88 15.80 18.65
N GLN A 55 2.30 16.92 19.08
CA GLN A 55 2.18 18.20 18.37
C GLN A 55 3.48 18.65 17.72
#